data_AF-A0A8J2RKI1-F1
#
_entry.id   AF-A0A8J2RKI1-F1
#
_cell.length_a   1.000
_cell.length_b   1.000
_cell.length_c   1.000
_cell.angle_alpha   90.00
_cell.angle_beta   90.00
_cell.angle_gamma   90.00
#
_symmetry.space_group_name_H-M   'P 1'
#
loop_
_entity.id
_entity.type
_entity.pdbx_description
1 polymer ?
#
loop_
_entity_poly.entity_id
_entity_poly.type
_entity_poly.pdbx_seq_one_letter_code
_entity_poly.pdbx_strand_id
1 'polypeptide(L)' 'MISRVLNTEHTEESAPSVNLAKLIEDIAAKWNIFDKVVAVVTDNAFNIVGAIKILAAKLAGVTLRSSRIRLAW' A
#
# COMPACT_ATOMS: atom_id res chain seq x y z
N MET A 1 15.82 11.82 -10.60
CA MET A 1 15.15 10.87 -9.69
C MET A 1 14.46 9.83 -10.56
N ILE A 2 14.76 8.53 -10.39
CA ILE A 2 14.21 7.47 -11.25
C ILE A 2 13.08 6.80 -10.49
N SER A 3 11.87 6.85 -11.06
CA SER A 3 10.75 6.02 -10.60
C SER A 3 10.80 4.68 -11.31
N ARG A 4 10.56 3.58 -10.58
CA ARG A 4 10.46 2.23 -11.14
C ARG A 4 9.15 1.63 -10.69
N VAL A 5 8.41 1.06 -11.64
CA VAL A 5 7.24 0.25 -11.36
C VAL A 5 7.73 -1.13 -10.92
N LEU A 6 7.36 -1.55 -9.71
CA LEU A 6 7.74 -2.85 -9.17
C LEU A 6 6.81 -3.96 -9.67
N ASN A 7 5.51 -3.68 -9.74
CA ASN A 7 4.53 -4.67 -10.14
C ASN A 7 3.24 -4.03 -10.66
N THR A 8 2.48 -4.79 -11.43
CA THR A 8 1.10 -4.46 -11.81
C THR A 8 0.30 -5.75 -11.74
N GLU A 9 -0.46 -5.90 -10.66
CA GLU A 9 -1.24 -7.12 -10.41
C GLU A 9 -2.71 -6.87 -10.74
N HIS A 10 -3.34 -7.86 -11.36
CA HIS A 10 -4.78 -7.88 -11.51
C HIS A 10 -5.41 -8.16 -10.15
N THR A 11 -6.35 -7.32 -9.73
CA THR A 11 -7.16 -7.53 -8.52
C THR A 11 -8.63 -7.54 -8.92
N GLU A 12 -9.40 -8.43 -8.30
CA GLU A 12 -10.85 -8.45 -8.51
C GLU A 12 -11.52 -7.19 -7.95
N GLU A 13 -12.67 -6.83 -8.50
CA GLU A 13 -13.46 -5.70 -8.01
C GLU A 13 -13.81 -5.88 -6.53
N SER A 14 -13.77 -4.80 -5.75
CA SER A 14 -14.10 -4.79 -4.32
C SER A 14 -13.26 -5.74 -3.46
N ALA A 15 -11.97 -5.89 -3.77
CA ALA A 15 -11.04 -6.64 -2.94
C ALA A 15 -11.06 -6.18 -1.46
N PRO A 16 -11.30 -7.09 -0.48
CA PRO A 16 -11.23 -6.77 0.93
C PRO A 16 -9.85 -6.25 1.36
N SER A 17 -9.83 -5.40 2.39
CA SER A 17 -8.58 -4.84 2.95
C SER A 17 -7.52 -5.90 3.28
N VAL A 18 -7.95 -7.09 3.75
CA VAL A 18 -7.05 -8.21 4.08
C VAL A 18 -6.38 -8.81 2.85
N ASN A 19 -7.08 -8.88 1.71
CA ASN A 19 -6.54 -9.43 0.48
C ASN A 19 -5.51 -8.46 -0.12
N LEU A 20 -5.82 -7.16 -0.09
CA LEU A 20 -4.89 -6.11 -0.50
C LEU A 20 -3.64 -6.08 0.40
N ALA A 21 -3.80 -6.22 1.71
CA ALA A 21 -2.67 -6.27 2.64
C ALA A 21 -1.74 -7.44 2.31
N LYS A 22 -2.30 -8.64 2.10
CA LYS A 22 -1.53 -9.83 1.73
C LYS A 22 -0.80 -9.65 0.39
N LEU A 23 -1.48 -9.12 -0.62
CA LEU A 23 -0.86 -8.87 -1.92
C LEU A 23 0.31 -7.88 -1.84
N ILE A 24 0.16 -6.80 -1.08
CA ILE A 24 1.23 -5.82 -0.88
C ILE A 24 2.39 -6.43 -0.10
N GLU A 25 2.12 -7.24 0.92
CA GLU A 25 3.12 -7.97 1.71
C GLU A 25 3.91 -8.94 0.82
N ASP A 26 3.23 -9.73 -0.01
CA ASP A 26 3.86 -10.68 -0.94
C ASP A 26 4.75 -9.97 -1.97
N ILE A 27 4.30 -8.83 -2.52
CA ILE A 27 5.11 -8.00 -3.43
C ILE A 27 6.33 -7.44 -2.70
N ALA A 28 6.14 -6.84 -1.53
CA ALA A 28 7.24 -6.25 -0.78
C ALA A 28 8.27 -7.30 -0.31
N ALA A 29 7.82 -8.51 0.02
CA ALA A 29 8.68 -9.65 0.33
C ALA A 29 9.44 -10.14 -0.91
N LYS A 30 8.76 -10.27 -2.06
CA LYS A 30 9.38 -10.67 -3.35
C LYS A 30 10.55 -9.75 -3.73
N TRP A 31 10.43 -8.45 -3.46
CA TRP A 31 11.46 -7.46 -3.76
C TRP A 31 12.43 -7.21 -2.58
N ASN A 32 12.21 -7.85 -1.42
CA ASN A 32 12.98 -7.65 -0.20
C ASN A 32 13.12 -6.16 0.20
N ILE A 33 11.97 -5.47 0.19
CA ILE A 33 11.86 -4.03 0.46
C ILE A 33 10.98 -3.69 1.67
N PHE A 34 10.34 -4.68 2.31
CA PHE A 34 9.36 -4.44 3.36
C PHE A 34 9.94 -3.65 4.55
N ASP A 35 11.19 -3.90 4.90
CA ASP A 35 11.99 -3.21 5.93
C ASP A 35 12.50 -1.82 5.49
N LYS A 36 12.41 -1.49 4.20
CA LYS A 36 12.91 -0.25 3.58
C LYS A 36 11.80 0.74 3.24
N VAL A 37 10.54 0.38 3.47
CA VAL A 37 9.40 1.24 3.17
C VAL A 37 9.32 2.37 4.20
N VAL A 38 9.60 3.60 3.76
CA VAL A 38 9.52 4.81 4.61
C VAL A 38 8.15 5.47 4.54
N ALA A 39 7.49 5.43 3.37
CA ALA A 39 6.21 6.06 3.14
C ALA A 39 5.38 5.30 2.10
N VAL A 40 4.06 5.33 2.26
CA VAL A 40 3.10 4.76 1.31
C VAL A 40 2.10 5.84 0.90
N VAL A 41 1.88 5.99 -0.41
CA VAL A 41 0.95 6.96 -0.99
C VAL A 41 -0.16 6.20 -1.70
N THR A 42 -1.41 6.49 -1.36
CA THR A 42 -2.61 5.83 -1.91
C THR A 42 -3.71 6.87 -2.15
N ASP A 43 -4.73 6.50 -2.91
CA ASP A 43 -5.92 7.32 -3.25
C ASP A 43 -6.93 7.49 -2.09
N ASN A 44 -6.55 7.07 -0.87
CA ASN A 44 -7.38 7.10 0.33
C ASN A 44 -8.68 6.27 0.25
N ALA A 45 -8.79 5.31 -0.68
CA ALA A 45 -9.91 4.38 -0.69
C ALA A 45 -9.97 3.57 0.61
N PHE A 46 -11.18 3.27 1.10
CA PHE A 46 -11.37 2.65 2.42
C PHE A 46 -10.58 1.33 2.56
N ASN A 47 -10.62 0.48 1.52
CA ASN A 47 -9.97 -0.82 1.54
C ASN A 47 -8.44 -0.72 1.48
N ILE A 48 -7.87 0.20 0.69
CA ILE A 48 -6.41 0.35 0.65
C ILE A 48 -5.89 0.99 1.94
N VAL A 49 -6.62 1.95 2.52
CA VAL A 49 -6.27 2.51 3.84
C VAL A 49 -6.35 1.45 4.92
N GLY A 50 -7.37 0.59 4.90
CA GLY A 50 -7.48 -0.56 5.80
C GLY A 50 -6.31 -1.52 5.64
N ALA A 51 -5.93 -1.85 4.40
CA ALA A 51 -4.79 -2.72 4.10
C ALA A 51 -3.47 -2.17 4.66
N ILE A 52 -3.17 -0.88 4.42
CA ILE A 52 -1.94 -0.28 4.93
C ILE A 52 -1.97 -0.19 6.47
N LYS A 53 -3.12 0.03 7.11
CA LYS A 53 -3.22 -0.02 8.58
C LYS A 53 -2.87 -1.41 9.14
N ILE A 54 -3.33 -2.48 8.48
CA ILE A 54 -2.98 -3.86 8.85
C ILE A 54 -1.46 -4.07 8.74
N LEU A 55 -0.84 -3.58 7.67
CA LEU A 55 0.61 -3.71 7.45
C LEU A 55 1.44 -2.82 8.38
N ALA A 56 1.00 -1.60 8.65
CA ALA A 56 1.66 -0.67 9.56
C ALA A 56 1.63 -1.19 11.00
N ALA A 57 0.57 -1.90 11.41
CA ALA A 57 0.54 -2.57 12.71
C ALA A 57 1.62 -3.66 12.84
N LYS A 58 2.04 -4.29 11.73
CA LYS A 58 3.16 -5.26 11.69
C LYS A 58 4.53 -4.58 11.67
N LEU A 59 4.64 -3.35 11.15
CA LEU A 59 5.87 -2.58 11.04
C LEU A 59 5.92 -1.51 12.13
N ALA A 60 6.58 -1.80 13.24
CA ALA A 60 6.84 -0.83 14.30
C ALA A 60 7.64 0.38 13.75
N GLY A 61 6.96 1.46 13.32
CA GLY A 61 7.59 2.71 12.87
C GLY A 61 7.09 3.32 11.55
N VAL A 62 6.14 2.72 10.83
CA VAL A 62 5.66 3.30 9.56
C VAL A 62 4.66 4.43 9.80
N THR A 63 5.03 5.65 9.37
CA THR A 63 4.14 6.82 9.42
C THR A 63 3.25 6.87 8.18
N LEU A 64 1.95 6.64 8.36
CA LEU A 64 0.92 6.77 7.33
C LEU A 64 0.67 8.26 7.03
N ARG A 65 1.00 8.73 5.82
CA ARG A 65 0.58 10.05 5.31
C ARG A 65 -0.43 9.88 4.18
N SER A 66 -1.72 9.86 4.52
CA SER A 66 -2.80 10.02 3.54
C SER A 66 -2.74 11.43 2.97
N SER A 67 -2.38 11.55 1.69
CA SER A 67 -2.44 12.83 0.98
C SER A 67 -3.79 12.92 0.29
N ARG A 68 -4.61 13.89 0.70
CA ARG A 68 -5.91 14.18 0.08
C ARG A 68 -5.65 14.87 -1.27
N ILE A 69 -5.40 14.11 -2.33
CA ILE A 69 -5.51 14.64 -3.69
C ILE A 69 -7.01 14.73 -3.99
N ARG A 70 -7.59 15.91 -3.77
CA ARG A 70 -8.90 16.25 -4.36
C ARG A 70 -8.67 16.33 -5.86
N LEU A 71 -9.09 15.31 -6.60
CA LEU A 71 -9.46 15.50 -8.00
C LEU A 71 -10.67 16.44 -7.97
N ALA A 72 -10.42 17.71 -8.24
CA ALA A 72 -11.47 18.68 -8.53
C ALA A 72 -12.16 18.20 -9.81
N TRP A 73 -13.40 17.76 -9.66
CA TRP A 73 -14.38 17.79 -10.75
C TRP A 73 -15.13 19.11 -10.64
#